data_AF-A0A6M4IS87-F1
#
_entry.id   AF-A0A6M4IS87-F1
#
_cell.length_a   1.000
_cell.length_b   1.000
_cell.length_c   1.000
_cell.angle_alpha   90.00
_cell.angle_beta   90.00
_cell.angle_gamma   90.00
#
_symmetry.space_group_name_H-M   'P 1'
#
loop_
_entity.id
_entity.type
_entity.pdbx_description
1 polymer ?
#
loop_
_entity_poly.entity_id
_entity_poly.type
_entity_poly.pdbx_seq_one_letter_code
_entity_poly.pdbx_strand_id
1 'polypeptide(L)'
;MPQQTTNIPGMPASVSYTANEVLLRSLQQRREVLADQYETAMRSRGQIGQERLNAQARGDASMVREYDVTIERLGTRMREIERSIEGVDRQIDVAMKQTGLSESPLTVTSTEPAASTPLSISVLTTASEQLLVTQRLQFQKMMMAEAAVLLALGALLWRFGFLRGRRQAPRVDAPRDESRLQESIDAIAIEVERLSEGQRFVNNVMSARRVDRDVAPAQPPLPAPNETSWITPH
;
A
#
# COMPACT_ATOMS: atom_id res chain seq x y z
N MET A 1 -11.90 38.71 52.04
CA MET A 1 -13.17 38.92 51.30
C MET A 1 -13.25 37.89 50.19
N PRO A 2 -14.17 36.91 50.27
CA PRO A 2 -14.28 35.83 49.29
C PRO A 2 -14.95 36.33 48.02
N GLN A 3 -14.30 36.08 46.88
CA GLN A 3 -14.83 36.38 45.55
C GLN A 3 -15.89 35.32 45.20
N GLN A 4 -17.16 35.72 45.19
CA GLN A 4 -18.26 34.90 44.69
C GLN A 4 -18.15 34.81 43.17
N THR A 5 -17.74 33.65 42.66
CA THR A 5 -17.84 33.32 41.24
C THR A 5 -19.29 32.97 40.93
N THR A 6 -20.00 33.91 40.29
CA THR A 6 -21.37 33.75 39.81
C THR A 6 -21.39 32.69 38.72
N ASN A 7 -21.88 31.49 39.06
CA ASN A 7 -22.05 30.39 38.14
C ASN A 7 -23.31 30.68 37.30
N ILE A 8 -23.13 31.08 36.03
CA ILE A 8 -24.23 31.37 35.10
C ILE A 8 -24.63 30.04 34.43
N PRO A 9 -25.79 29.46 34.74
CA PRO A 9 -26.23 28.21 34.13
C PRO A 9 -26.88 28.50 32.77
N GLY A 10 -26.41 27.85 31.70
CA GLY A 10 -27.19 27.73 30.47
C GLY A 10 -26.61 28.30 29.17
N MET A 11 -25.28 28.32 28.98
CA MET A 11 -24.75 28.50 27.62
C MET A 11 -24.73 27.15 26.85
N PRO A 12 -25.29 27.10 25.64
CA PRO A 12 -25.36 25.88 24.84
C PRO A 12 -23.97 25.45 24.36
N ALA A 13 -23.69 24.15 24.43
CA ALA A 13 -22.45 23.50 24.04
C ALA A 13 -22.22 23.44 22.51
N SER A 14 -22.39 24.54 21.78
CA SER A 14 -22.41 24.56 20.30
C SER A 14 -21.05 24.77 19.62
N VAL A 15 -19.95 25.01 20.36
CA VAL A 15 -18.67 25.38 19.74
C VAL A 15 -17.90 24.19 19.14
N SER A 16 -18.01 22.99 19.74
CA SER A 16 -17.18 21.83 19.36
C SER A 16 -17.49 21.25 17.98
N TYR A 17 -18.71 21.44 17.45
CA TYR A 17 -19.12 20.85 16.17
C TYR A 17 -18.40 21.50 14.97
N THR A 18 -18.19 22.82 15.02
CA THR A 18 -17.60 23.58 13.92
C THR A 18 -16.10 23.28 13.71
N ALA A 19 -15.36 22.99 14.79
CA ALA A 19 -13.93 22.72 14.72
C ALA A 19 -13.61 21.43 13.96
N ASN A 20 -14.40 20.37 14.17
CA ASN A 20 -14.21 19.09 13.49
C ASN A 20 -14.51 19.17 12.00
N GLU A 21 -15.53 19.93 11.60
CA GLU A 21 -15.88 20.11 10.19
C GLU A 21 -14.78 20.87 9.43
N VAL A 22 -14.22 21.92 10.03
CA VAL A 22 -13.10 22.67 9.45
C VAL A 22 -11.86 21.78 9.30
N LEU A 23 -11.56 20.95 10.31
CA LEU A 23 -10.45 19.99 10.24
C LEU A 23 -10.65 19.00 9.08
N LEU A 24 -11.83 18.40 8.98
CA LEU A 24 -12.15 17.43 7.93
C LEU A 24 -11.98 18.04 6.53
N ARG A 25 -12.49 19.26 6.31
CA ARG A 25 -12.31 19.98 5.04
C ARG A 25 -10.83 20.25 4.73
N SER A 26 -10.04 20.62 5.73
CA SER A 26 -8.60 20.87 5.53
C SER A 26 -7.83 19.60 5.14
N LEU A 27 -8.21 18.45 5.71
CA LEU A 27 -7.62 17.14 5.37
C LEU A 27 -8.02 16.72 3.94
N GLN A 28 -9.28 16.92 3.57
CA GLN A 28 -9.75 16.68 2.21
C GLN A 28 -9.02 17.54 1.19
N GLN A 29 -8.85 18.84 1.45
CA GLN A 29 -8.09 19.74 0.58
C GLN A 29 -6.62 19.29 0.45
N ARG A 30 -5.98 18.88 1.55
CA ARG A 30 -4.61 18.37 1.52
C ARG A 30 -4.48 17.11 0.68
N ARG A 31 -5.46 16.21 0.77
CA ARG A 31 -5.53 14.98 -0.03
C ARG A 31 -5.60 15.29 -1.53
N GLU A 32 -6.45 16.25 -1.92
CA GLU A 32 -6.57 16.68 -3.32
C GLU A 32 -5.25 17.23 -3.87
N VAL A 33 -4.56 18.08 -3.10
CA VAL A 33 -3.25 18.62 -3.50
C VAL A 33 -2.20 17.52 -3.67
N LEU A 34 -2.16 16.54 -2.75
CA LEU A 34 -1.23 15.40 -2.86
C LEU A 34 -1.54 14.53 -4.08
N ALA A 35 -2.82 14.31 -4.39
CA ALA A 35 -3.25 13.55 -5.56
C ALA A 35 -2.83 14.24 -6.87
N ASP A 36 -3.00 15.56 -6.98
CA ASP A 36 -2.57 16.34 -8.14
C ASP A 36 -1.04 16.32 -8.32
N GLN A 37 -0.29 16.41 -7.21
CA GLN A 37 1.17 16.27 -7.23
C GLN A 37 1.60 14.88 -7.70
N TYR A 38 0.92 13.83 -7.26
CA TYR A 38 1.18 12.46 -7.70
C TYR A 38 0.93 12.30 -9.19
N GLU A 39 -0.21 12.80 -9.70
CA GLU A 39 -0.55 12.73 -11.12
C GLU A 39 0.47 13.48 -11.98
N THR A 40 0.87 14.67 -11.55
CA THR A 40 1.90 15.48 -12.22
C THR A 40 3.25 14.78 -12.24
N ALA A 41 3.67 14.15 -11.14
CA ALA A 41 4.89 13.34 -11.09
C ALA A 41 4.81 12.13 -12.05
N MET A 42 3.64 11.50 -12.15
CA MET A 42 3.44 10.36 -13.03
C MET A 42 3.48 10.75 -14.52
N ARG A 43 2.85 11.87 -14.90
CA ARG A 43 2.96 12.44 -16.26
C ARG A 43 4.40 12.79 -16.61
N SER A 44 5.13 13.46 -15.69
CA SER A 44 6.54 13.81 -15.87
C SER A 44 7.43 12.58 -16.07
N ARG A 45 7.23 11.54 -15.26
CA ARG A 45 7.95 10.26 -15.41
C ARG A 45 7.68 9.62 -16.78
N GLY A 46 6.45 9.67 -17.27
CA GLY A 46 6.08 9.18 -18.60
C GLY A 46 6.81 9.92 -19.72
N GLN A 47 6.84 11.26 -19.65
CA GLN A 47 7.56 12.10 -20.61
C GLN A 47 9.06 11.78 -20.63
N ILE A 48 9.69 11.74 -19.45
CA ILE A 48 11.14 11.44 -19.32
C ILE A 48 11.43 10.02 -19.82
N GLY A 49 10.54 9.05 -19.58
CA GLY A 49 10.67 7.70 -20.13
C GLY A 49 10.69 7.70 -21.66
N GLN A 50 9.89 8.54 -22.30
CA GLN A 50 9.89 8.68 -23.76
C GLN A 50 11.17 9.38 -24.26
N GLU A 51 11.63 10.44 -23.59
CA GLU A 51 12.87 11.13 -23.93
C GLU A 51 14.09 10.22 -23.80
N ARG A 52 14.11 9.36 -22.77
CA ARG A 52 15.12 8.32 -22.58
C ARG A 52 15.17 7.34 -23.74
N LEU A 53 14.01 6.85 -24.21
CA LEU A 53 13.95 5.96 -25.37
C LEU A 53 14.47 6.65 -26.63
N ASN A 54 14.17 7.93 -26.80
CA ASN A 54 14.68 8.72 -27.93
C ASN A 54 16.20 8.96 -27.82
N ALA A 55 16.75 9.17 -26.63
CA ALA A 55 18.19 9.27 -26.40
C ALA A 55 18.90 7.94 -26.67
N GLN A 56 18.29 6.82 -26.25
CA GLN A 56 18.80 5.49 -26.52
C GLN A 56 18.83 5.18 -28.02
N ALA A 57 17.79 5.57 -28.78
CA ALA A 57 17.75 5.42 -30.23
C ALA A 57 18.84 6.25 -30.95
N ARG A 58 19.29 7.35 -30.34
CA ARG A 58 20.40 8.18 -30.85
C ARG A 58 21.78 7.66 -30.45
N GLY A 59 21.87 6.70 -29.54
CA GLY A 59 23.14 6.22 -28.99
C GLY A 59 23.75 7.14 -27.91
N ASP A 60 22.97 8.08 -27.36
CA ASP A 60 23.44 9.06 -26.37
C ASP A 60 23.51 8.44 -24.96
N ALA A 61 24.53 7.62 -24.68
CA ALA A 61 24.66 6.87 -23.44
C ALA A 61 24.83 7.74 -22.17
N SER A 62 25.30 8.97 -22.28
CA SER A 62 25.35 9.92 -21.15
C SER A 62 23.94 10.38 -20.75
N MET A 63 23.13 10.80 -21.73
CA MET A 63 21.75 11.25 -21.51
C MET A 63 20.87 10.15 -20.94
N VAL A 64 21.02 8.91 -21.44
CA VAL A 64 20.27 7.77 -20.91
C VAL A 64 20.52 7.58 -19.40
N ARG A 65 21.79 7.67 -18.97
CA ARG A 65 22.15 7.57 -17.55
C ARG A 65 21.56 8.71 -16.71
N GLU A 66 21.54 9.93 -17.23
CA GLU A 66 20.92 11.07 -16.55
C GLU A 66 19.41 10.89 -16.38
N TYR A 67 18.73 10.41 -17.43
CA TYR A 67 17.30 10.10 -17.36
C TYR A 67 17.00 8.97 -16.38
N ASP A 68 17.84 7.94 -16.30
CA ASP A 68 17.69 6.84 -15.33
C ASP A 68 17.72 7.37 -13.88
N VAL A 69 18.70 8.22 -13.54
CA VAL A 69 18.79 8.86 -12.22
C VAL A 69 17.56 9.73 -11.93
N THR A 70 17.08 10.45 -12.94
CA THR A 70 15.89 11.32 -12.80
C THR A 70 14.63 10.49 -12.55
N ILE A 71 14.45 9.38 -13.27
CA ILE A 71 13.32 8.46 -13.08
C ILE A 71 13.36 7.83 -11.69
N GLU A 72 14.54 7.44 -11.19
CA GLU A 72 14.69 6.89 -9.84
C GLU A 72 14.32 7.91 -8.75
N ARG A 73 14.77 9.15 -8.90
CA ARG A 73 14.40 10.27 -8.00
C ARG A 73 12.89 10.51 -8.01
N LEU A 74 12.26 10.55 -9.18
CA LEU A 74 10.80 10.67 -9.33
C LEU A 74 10.08 9.51 -8.66
N GLY A 75 10.53 8.27 -8.86
CA GLY A 75 9.95 7.08 -8.24
C GLY A 75 10.03 7.09 -6.72
N THR A 76 11.10 7.63 -6.15
CA THR A 76 11.22 7.81 -4.69
C THR A 76 10.25 8.86 -4.17
N ARG A 77 10.12 10.00 -4.85
CA ARG A 77 9.15 11.05 -4.50
C ARG A 77 7.70 10.55 -4.60
N MET A 78 7.36 9.78 -5.63
CA MET A 78 6.01 9.20 -5.78
C MET A 78 5.64 8.30 -4.59
N ARG A 79 6.56 7.41 -4.16
CA ARG A 79 6.35 6.55 -2.98
C ARG A 79 6.20 7.33 -1.67
N GLU A 80 6.83 8.51 -1.58
CA GLU A 80 6.66 9.40 -0.43
C GLU A 80 5.28 10.06 -0.44
N ILE A 81 4.82 10.54 -1.59
CA ILE A 81 3.49 11.12 -1.76
C ILE A 81 2.40 10.08 -1.45
N GLU A 82 2.54 8.84 -1.94
CA GLU A 82 1.61 7.73 -1.64
C GLU A 82 1.49 7.50 -0.12
N ARG A 83 2.63 7.38 0.58
CA ARG A 83 2.65 7.25 2.03
C ARG A 83 1.99 8.44 2.74
N SER A 84 2.15 9.64 2.20
CA SER A 84 1.48 10.83 2.74
C SER A 84 -0.03 10.80 2.52
N ILE A 85 -0.51 10.32 1.36
CA ILE A 85 -1.95 10.18 1.06
C ILE A 85 -2.56 9.17 2.03
N GLU A 86 -1.96 7.99 2.19
CA GLU A 86 -2.41 6.99 3.17
C GLU A 86 -2.45 7.55 4.61
N GLY A 87 -1.48 8.40 4.95
CA GLY A 87 -1.44 9.08 6.24
C GLY A 87 -2.61 10.05 6.44
N VAL A 88 -2.97 10.82 5.41
CA VAL A 88 -4.12 11.74 5.43
C VAL A 88 -5.43 10.96 5.46
N ASP A 89 -5.57 9.89 4.68
CA ASP A 89 -6.77 9.05 4.68
C ASP A 89 -7.05 8.46 6.07
N ARG A 90 -6.02 7.96 6.78
CA ARG A 90 -6.16 7.52 8.18
C ARG A 90 -6.61 8.66 9.12
N GLN A 91 -6.14 9.89 8.92
CA GLN A 91 -6.56 11.04 9.72
C GLN A 91 -8.02 11.41 9.46
N ILE A 92 -8.45 11.34 8.19
CA ILE A 92 -9.86 11.54 7.79
C ILE A 92 -10.74 10.50 8.47
N ASP A 93 -10.36 9.22 8.44
CA ASP A 93 -11.13 8.16 9.10
C ASP A 93 -11.30 8.39 10.61
N VAL A 94 -10.24 8.83 11.29
CA VAL A 94 -10.29 9.17 12.73
C VAL A 94 -11.18 10.40 12.97
N ALA A 95 -11.04 11.45 12.16
CA ALA A 95 -11.86 12.65 12.28
C ALA A 95 -13.35 12.37 11.99
N MET A 96 -13.65 11.52 11.01
CA MET A 96 -15.03 11.08 10.73
C MET A 96 -15.60 10.26 11.88
N LYS A 97 -14.83 9.36 12.49
CA LYS A 97 -15.26 8.60 13.69
C LYS A 97 -15.50 9.49 14.91
N GLN A 98 -14.83 10.64 15.00
CA GLN A 98 -15.05 11.63 16.05
C GLN A 98 -16.24 12.56 15.76
N THR A 99 -16.54 12.80 14.48
CA THR A 99 -17.64 13.69 14.03
C THR A 99 -18.97 12.95 13.95
N GLY A 100 -18.93 11.69 13.52
CA GLY A 100 -20.01 10.75 13.69
C GLY A 100 -20.16 10.49 15.17
N LEU A 101 -21.06 11.26 15.79
CA LEU A 101 -21.81 10.87 16.97
C LEU A 101 -21.74 9.36 17.09
N SER A 102 -21.03 8.86 18.10
CA SER A 102 -21.24 7.48 18.54
C SER A 102 -22.74 7.29 18.50
N GLU A 103 -23.21 6.43 17.58
CA GLU A 103 -24.45 5.73 17.81
C GLU A 103 -24.19 5.09 19.18
N SER A 104 -24.58 5.80 20.25
CA SER A 104 -24.67 5.20 21.57
C SER A 104 -25.43 3.94 21.28
N PRO A 105 -24.83 2.75 21.43
CA PRO A 105 -25.58 1.53 21.23
C PRO A 105 -26.80 1.73 22.09
N LEU A 106 -27.97 1.80 21.46
CA LEU A 106 -29.24 1.81 22.16
C LEU A 106 -29.15 0.57 23.03
N THR A 107 -28.73 0.78 24.28
CA THR A 107 -28.68 -0.25 25.29
C THR A 107 -30.15 -0.41 25.58
N VAL A 108 -30.78 -1.27 24.79
CA VAL A 108 -32.10 -1.81 25.05
C VAL A 108 -31.91 -2.52 26.38
N THR A 109 -32.08 -1.75 27.45
CA THR A 109 -32.13 -2.27 28.80
C THR A 109 -33.41 -3.08 28.79
N SER A 110 -33.27 -4.40 28.61
CA SER A 110 -34.35 -5.37 28.83
C SER A 110 -34.81 -5.21 30.28
N THR A 111 -35.73 -4.27 30.49
CA THR A 111 -36.49 -4.17 31.72
C THR A 111 -37.62 -5.16 31.56
N GLU A 112 -37.48 -6.28 32.24
CA GLU A 112 -38.47 -7.33 32.41
C GLU A 112 -39.85 -6.73 32.78
N PRO A 113 -40.90 -6.91 31.95
CA PRO A 113 -42.22 -6.42 32.28
C PRO A 113 -43.01 -7.49 33.03
N ALA A 114 -43.23 -7.26 34.34
CA ALA A 114 -44.30 -7.94 35.04
C ALA A 114 -45.66 -7.34 34.64
N ALA A 115 -46.59 -8.23 34.26
CA ALA A 115 -48.05 -8.06 34.20
C ALA A 115 -48.66 -7.20 33.05
N SER A 116 -49.04 -7.93 31.99
CA SER A 116 -50.33 -7.89 31.28
C SER A 116 -50.98 -6.53 30.95
N THR A 117 -50.67 -6.02 29.76
CA THR A 117 -51.63 -5.30 28.91
C THR A 117 -51.43 -5.74 27.45
N PRO A 118 -52.49 -6.09 26.69
CA PRO A 118 -52.36 -6.44 25.28
C PRO A 118 -52.20 -5.15 24.46
N LEU A 119 -50.96 -4.69 24.31
CA LEU A 119 -50.60 -3.68 23.32
C LEU A 119 -50.50 -4.37 21.96
N SER A 120 -51.42 -4.03 21.07
CA SER A 120 -51.39 -4.38 19.66
C SER A 120 -50.09 -3.86 19.04
N ILE A 121 -49.10 -4.74 18.88
CA ILE A 121 -47.92 -4.50 18.06
C ILE A 121 -48.38 -4.56 16.60
N SER A 122 -48.79 -3.42 16.06
CA SER A 122 -48.88 -3.22 14.62
C SER A 122 -47.46 -3.33 14.06
N VAL A 123 -47.14 -4.52 13.57
CA VAL A 123 -45.84 -4.85 12.99
C VAL A 123 -45.56 -3.91 11.81
N LEU A 124 -44.57 -3.04 11.98
CA LEU A 124 -44.04 -2.16 10.94
C LEU A 124 -43.09 -2.94 10.01
N THR A 125 -43.52 -4.10 9.50
CA THR A 125 -42.69 -5.02 8.68
C THR A 125 -42.62 -4.66 7.20
N THR A 126 -43.39 -3.70 6.71
CA THR A 126 -43.45 -3.39 5.28
C THR A 126 -42.34 -2.44 4.81
N ALA A 127 -41.73 -1.66 5.70
CA ALA A 127 -40.65 -0.74 5.34
C ALA A 127 -39.31 -1.47 5.09
N SER A 128 -39.05 -2.59 5.79
CA SER A 128 -37.80 -3.34 5.65
C SER A 128 -37.70 -4.12 4.34
N GLU A 129 -38.80 -4.62 3.79
CA GLU A 129 -38.76 -5.35 2.51
C GLU A 129 -38.45 -4.44 1.33
N GLN A 130 -39.01 -3.23 1.30
CA GLN A 130 -38.72 -2.26 0.24
C GLN A 130 -37.24 -1.80 0.27
N LEU A 131 -36.65 -1.68 1.46
CA LEU A 131 -35.24 -1.35 1.60
C LEU A 131 -34.32 -2.47 1.07
N LEU A 132 -34.67 -3.73 1.32
CA LEU A 132 -33.89 -4.87 0.82
C LEU A 132 -33.98 -5.02 -0.72
N VAL A 133 -35.14 -4.76 -1.30
CA VAL A 133 -35.33 -4.81 -2.77
C VAL A 133 -34.55 -3.67 -3.46
N THR A 134 -34.60 -2.46 -2.91
CA THR A 134 -33.86 -1.31 -3.45
C THR A 134 -32.34 -1.52 -3.33
N GLN A 135 -31.87 -2.08 -2.22
CA GLN A 135 -30.46 -2.40 -2.01
C GLN A 135 -29.94 -3.45 -3.02
N ARG A 136 -30.71 -4.51 -3.30
CA ARG A 136 -30.35 -5.51 -4.32
C ARG A 136 -30.22 -4.91 -5.72
N LEU A 137 -31.14 -4.02 -6.09
CA LEU A 137 -31.09 -3.32 -7.38
C LEU A 137 -29.86 -2.40 -7.49
N GLN A 138 -29.44 -1.76 -6.41
CA GLN A 138 -28.22 -0.94 -6.40
C GLN A 138 -26.96 -1.81 -6.56
N PHE A 139 -26.85 -2.92 -5.83
CA PHE A 139 -25.72 -3.84 -5.96
C PHE A 139 -25.63 -4.45 -7.37
N GLN A 140 -26.77 -4.81 -7.97
CA GLN A 140 -26.79 -5.34 -9.33
C GLN A 140 -26.30 -4.31 -10.36
N LYS A 141 -26.69 -3.03 -10.20
CA LYS A 141 -26.21 -1.94 -11.07
C LYS A 141 -24.71 -1.70 -10.92
N MET A 142 -24.20 -1.73 -9.68
CA MET A 142 -22.78 -1.57 -9.40
C MET A 142 -21.94 -2.71 -10.01
N MET A 143 -22.38 -3.97 -9.86
CA MET A 143 -21.71 -5.13 -10.48
C MET A 143 -21.66 -5.02 -12.02
N MET A 144 -22.78 -4.64 -12.64
CA MET A 144 -22.84 -4.47 -14.09
C MET A 144 -21.90 -3.36 -14.58
N ALA A 145 -21.80 -2.25 -13.83
CA ALA A 145 -20.89 -1.16 -14.16
C ALA A 145 -19.42 -1.61 -14.07
N GLU A 146 -19.05 -2.34 -13.03
CA GLU A 146 -17.69 -2.86 -12.84
C GLU A 146 -17.32 -3.87 -13.95
N ALA A 147 -18.23 -4.79 -14.27
CA ALA A 147 -18.04 -5.74 -15.37
C ALA A 147 -17.86 -5.03 -16.72
N ALA A 148 -18.62 -3.96 -16.98
CA ALA A 148 -18.48 -3.17 -18.21
C ALA A 148 -17.12 -2.47 -18.30
N VAL A 149 -16.60 -1.94 -17.18
CA VAL A 149 -15.27 -1.33 -17.12
C VAL A 149 -14.17 -2.36 -17.40
N LEU A 150 -14.26 -3.55 -16.81
CA LEU A 150 -13.28 -4.62 -17.05
C LEU A 150 -13.30 -5.10 -18.52
N LEU A 151 -14.48 -5.24 -19.13
CA LEU A 151 -14.61 -5.57 -20.54
C LEU A 151 -14.03 -4.48 -21.46
N ALA A 152 -14.26 -3.20 -21.14
CA ALA A 152 -13.71 -2.09 -21.89
C ALA A 152 -12.17 -2.08 -21.83
N LEU A 153 -11.58 -2.32 -20.65
CA LEU A 153 -10.14 -2.46 -20.48
C LEU A 153 -9.58 -3.66 -21.25
N GLY A 154 -10.25 -4.82 -21.20
CA GLY A 154 -9.88 -6.00 -21.96
C GLY A 154 -9.89 -5.74 -23.47
N ALA A 155 -10.92 -5.08 -23.98
CA ALA A 155 -11.01 -4.70 -25.39
C ALA A 155 -9.92 -3.70 -25.80
N LEU A 156 -9.60 -2.75 -24.92
CA LEU A 156 -8.54 -1.77 -25.12
C LEU A 156 -7.16 -2.45 -25.18
N LEU A 157 -6.86 -3.33 -24.22
CA LEU A 157 -5.64 -4.14 -24.18
C LEU A 157 -5.51 -5.04 -25.40
N TRP A 158 -6.60 -5.70 -25.81
CA TRP A 158 -6.61 -6.52 -27.02
C TRP A 158 -6.33 -5.67 -28.26
N ARG A 159 -7.00 -4.51 -28.40
CA ARG A 159 -6.77 -3.59 -29.51
C ARG A 159 -5.32 -3.10 -29.57
N PHE A 160 -4.75 -2.71 -28.43
CA PHE A 160 -3.35 -2.26 -28.38
C PHE A 160 -2.35 -3.39 -28.61
N GLY A 161 -2.59 -4.59 -28.05
CA GLY A 161 -1.77 -5.77 -28.26
C GLY A 161 -1.77 -6.23 -29.71
N PHE A 162 -2.93 -6.27 -30.36
CA PHE A 162 -3.05 -6.71 -31.76
C PHE A 162 -2.47 -5.67 -32.74
N LEU A 163 -2.67 -4.37 -32.49
CA LEU A 163 -2.07 -3.31 -33.32
C LEU A 163 -0.54 -3.25 -33.18
N ARG A 164 0.01 -3.48 -31.98
CA ARG A 164 1.46 -3.56 -31.78
C ARG A 164 2.06 -4.83 -32.36
N GLY A 165 1.38 -5.97 -32.19
CA GLY A 165 1.82 -7.26 -32.74
C GLY A 165 1.97 -7.25 -34.26
N ARG A 166 1.08 -6.57 -35.00
CA ARG A 166 1.21 -6.45 -36.46
C ARG A 166 2.37 -5.58 -36.94
N ARG A 167 2.88 -4.66 -36.10
CA ARG A 167 4.07 -3.85 -36.44
C ARG A 167 5.39 -4.54 -36.08
N GLN A 168 5.33 -5.59 -35.25
CA GLN A 168 6.48 -6.37 -34.83
C GLN A 168 6.49 -7.80 -35.38
N ALA A 169 5.50 -8.22 -36.17
CA ALA A 169 5.65 -9.40 -37.00
C ALA A 169 6.81 -9.12 -37.98
N PRO A 170 8.01 -9.71 -37.77
CA PRO A 170 9.10 -9.52 -38.69
C PRO A 170 8.61 -10.03 -40.04
N ARG A 171 8.81 -9.26 -41.11
CA ARG A 171 8.73 -9.79 -42.47
C ARG A 171 9.62 -11.03 -42.50
N VAL A 172 9.01 -12.20 -42.60
CA VAL A 172 9.67 -13.53 -42.63
C VAL A 172 10.34 -13.76 -44.00
N ASP A 173 10.97 -12.71 -44.54
CA ASP A 173 11.76 -12.77 -45.78
C ASP A 173 13.17 -12.18 -45.57
N ALA A 174 13.50 -11.71 -44.36
CA ALA A 174 14.91 -11.52 -44.00
C ALA A 174 15.52 -12.90 -43.74
N PRO A 175 16.70 -13.24 -44.33
CA PRO A 175 17.37 -14.50 -44.04
C PRO A 175 17.45 -14.63 -42.52
N ARG A 176 16.95 -15.77 -41.99
CA ARG A 176 17.06 -16.07 -40.56
C ARG A 176 18.50 -15.82 -40.17
N ASP A 177 18.70 -14.82 -39.32
CA ASP A 177 20.02 -14.42 -38.87
C ASP A 177 20.46 -15.46 -37.82
N GLU A 178 20.71 -16.69 -38.29
CA GLU A 178 21.20 -17.82 -37.50
C GLU A 178 22.48 -17.44 -36.75
N SER A 179 23.24 -16.48 -37.31
CA SER A 179 24.39 -15.85 -36.68
C SER A 179 24.06 -15.18 -35.34
N ARG A 180 22.94 -14.44 -35.24
CA ARG A 180 22.52 -13.78 -33.99
C ARG A 180 22.03 -14.77 -32.95
N LEU A 181 21.38 -15.85 -33.41
CA LEU A 181 20.97 -16.92 -32.51
C LEU A 181 22.21 -17.62 -31.94
N GLN A 182 23.19 -17.94 -32.80
CA GLN A 182 24.47 -18.51 -32.39
C GLN A 182 25.18 -17.60 -31.37
N GLU A 183 25.31 -16.30 -31.67
CA GLU A 183 25.93 -15.32 -30.77
C GLU A 183 25.20 -15.21 -29.43
N SER A 184 23.86 -15.25 -29.44
CA SER A 184 23.07 -15.24 -28.20
C SER A 184 23.25 -16.50 -27.37
N ILE A 185 23.41 -17.67 -28.01
CA ILE A 185 23.65 -18.94 -27.33
C ILE A 185 25.07 -18.94 -26.73
N ASP A 186 26.06 -18.45 -27.45
CA ASP A 186 27.44 -18.34 -26.98
C ASP A 186 27.54 -17.39 -25.78
N ALA A 187 26.83 -16.25 -25.82
CA ALA A 187 26.76 -15.32 -24.70
C ALA A 187 26.11 -15.96 -23.45
N ILE A 188 25.02 -16.71 -23.64
CA ILE A 188 24.35 -17.45 -22.54
C ILE A 188 25.29 -18.50 -21.95
N ALA A 189 26.05 -19.22 -22.78
CA ALA A 189 27.00 -20.24 -22.31
C ALA A 189 28.06 -19.64 -21.38
N ILE A 190 28.62 -18.47 -21.74
CA ILE A 190 29.60 -17.74 -20.92
C ILE A 190 28.97 -17.26 -19.60
N GLU A 191 27.75 -16.73 -19.65
CA GLU A 191 27.07 -16.28 -18.43
C GLU A 191 26.77 -17.42 -17.47
N VAL A 192 26.37 -18.60 -17.97
CA VAL A 192 26.12 -19.79 -17.15
C VAL A 192 27.42 -20.30 -16.51
N GLU A 193 28.53 -20.32 -17.26
CA GLU A 193 29.85 -20.67 -16.73
C GLU A 193 30.23 -19.72 -15.59
N ARG A 194 30.16 -18.40 -15.82
CA ARG A 194 30.45 -17.38 -14.81
C ARG A 194 29.53 -17.47 -13.58
N LEU A 195 28.24 -17.77 -13.77
CA LEU A 195 27.29 -17.93 -12.67
C LEU A 195 27.63 -19.18 -11.84
N SER A 196 28.03 -20.26 -12.50
CA SER A 196 28.45 -21.50 -11.83
C SER A 196 29.74 -21.31 -11.03
N GLU A 197 30.68 -20.51 -11.53
CA GLU A 197 31.88 -20.11 -10.79
C GLU A 197 31.55 -19.25 -9.58
N GLY A 198 30.63 -18.28 -9.73
CA GLY A 198 30.15 -17.47 -8.63
C GLY A 198 29.53 -18.31 -7.51
N GLN A 199 28.72 -19.32 -7.87
CA GLN A 199 28.15 -20.25 -6.90
C GLN A 199 29.21 -21.11 -6.20
N ARG A 200 30.20 -21.63 -6.95
CA ARG A 200 31.33 -22.38 -6.38
C ARG A 200 32.15 -21.52 -5.42
N PHE A 201 32.40 -20.27 -5.78
CA PHE A 201 33.12 -19.32 -4.93
C PHE A 201 32.37 -19.06 -3.63
N VAL A 202 31.06 -18.78 -3.69
CA VAL A 202 30.24 -18.56 -2.48
C VAL A 202 30.25 -19.81 -1.58
N ASN A 203 30.13 -21.01 -2.17
CA ASN A 203 30.14 -22.24 -1.40
C ASN A 203 31.51 -22.52 -0.74
N ASN A 204 32.61 -22.23 -1.45
CA ASN A 204 33.96 -22.32 -0.90
C ASN A 204 34.18 -21.30 0.24
N VAL A 205 33.70 -20.07 0.10
CA VAL A 205 33.81 -19.05 1.15
C VAL A 205 32.97 -19.42 2.38
N MET A 206 31.75 -19.93 2.19
CA MET A 206 30.90 -20.35 3.30
C MET A 206 31.41 -21.60 4.01
N SER A 207 31.97 -22.56 3.28
CA SER A 207 32.57 -23.77 3.87
C SER A 207 33.89 -23.46 4.58
N ALA A 208 34.77 -22.62 4.01
CA ALA A 208 36.00 -22.18 4.66
C ALA A 208 35.72 -21.45 5.99
N ARG A 209 34.70 -20.58 6.04
CA ARG A 209 34.29 -19.91 7.30
C ARG A 209 33.78 -20.85 8.39
N ARG A 210 33.29 -22.05 8.05
CA ARG A 210 32.86 -23.04 9.04
C ARG A 210 34.05 -23.75 9.67
N VAL A 211 35.07 -24.07 8.87
CA VAL A 211 36.29 -24.75 9.34
C VAL A 211 37.03 -23.92 10.39
N ASP A 212 37.13 -22.60 10.22
CA ASP A 212 37.76 -21.71 11.21
C ASP A 212 36.95 -21.58 12.52
N ARG A 213 35.65 -21.89 12.52
CA ARG A 213 34.79 -21.78 13.70
C ARG A 213 34.85 -23.01 14.60
N ASP A 214 35.17 -24.17 14.04
CA ASP A 214 35.27 -25.44 14.79
C ASP A 214 36.64 -25.64 15.46
N VAL A 215 37.62 -24.76 15.18
CA VAL A 215 38.85 -24.64 15.98
C VAL A 215 38.60 -23.70 17.15
N ALA A 216 37.63 -24.05 18.01
CA ALA A 216 37.48 -23.38 19.29
C ALA A 216 38.67 -23.77 20.19
N PRO A 217 39.39 -22.81 20.80
CA PRO A 217 40.46 -23.13 21.73
C PRO A 217 39.87 -23.93 22.90
N ALA A 218 40.46 -25.09 23.18
CA ALA A 218 40.06 -25.98 24.27
C ALA A 218 39.81 -25.17 25.54
N GLN A 219 38.54 -25.09 25.94
CA GLN A 219 38.13 -24.31 27.09
C GLN A 219 38.75 -24.97 28.33
N PRO A 220 39.59 -24.25 29.11
CA PRO A 220 40.20 -24.85 30.30
C PRO A 220 39.11 -25.26 31.30
N PRO A 221 39.29 -26.38 32.01
CA PRO A 221 38.29 -26.93 32.91
C PRO A 221 37.93 -25.91 34.00
N LEU A 222 36.63 -25.68 34.17
CA LEU A 222 36.11 -24.75 35.17
C LEU A 222 36.50 -25.21 36.58
N PRO A 223 36.96 -24.30 37.47
CA PRO A 223 37.22 -24.64 38.86
C PRO A 223 35.92 -24.98 39.59
N ALA A 224 35.98 -26.00 40.46
CA ALA A 224 34.84 -26.51 41.20
C ALA A 224 34.18 -25.41 42.08
N PRO A 225 32.85 -25.45 42.25
CA PRO A 225 32.11 -24.43 42.99
C PRO A 225 32.48 -24.46 44.48
N ASN A 226 33.13 -23.39 44.93
CA ASN A 226 33.48 -23.19 46.34
C ASN A 226 32.23 -22.89 47.17
N GLU A 227 32.18 -23.54 48.33
CA GLU A 227 31.11 -23.52 49.33
C GLU A 227 30.78 -22.11 49.83
N THR A 228 29.48 -21.81 49.85
CA THR A 228 28.87 -20.56 50.32
C THR A 228 28.97 -20.44 51.85
N SER A 229 29.89 -19.60 52.33
CA SER A 229 29.98 -19.15 53.73
C SER A 229 28.88 -18.13 54.04
N TRP A 230 27.88 -18.50 54.83
CA TRP A 230 26.84 -17.61 55.34
C TRP A 230 27.37 -16.79 56.54
N ILE A 231 27.33 -15.47 56.44
CA ILE A 231 27.69 -14.53 57.51
C ILE A 231 26.38 -14.01 58.14
N THR A 232 26.17 -14.30 59.43
CA THR A 232 25.11 -13.73 60.27
C THR A 232 25.57 -12.41 60.89
N PRO A 233 24.77 -11.32 60.86
CA PRO A 233 25.08 -10.12 61.62
C PRO A 233 24.42 -10.14 63.01
N HIS A 234 25.14 -9.58 63.99
CA HIS A 234 24.70 -9.30 65.36
C HIS A 234 24.02 -7.93 65.47
#